data_AF-A0AAV5TX20-F1
#
_entry.id   AF-A0AAV5TX20-F1
#
_cell.length_a   1.000
_cell.length_b   1.000
_cell.length_c   1.000
_cell.angle_alpha   90.00
_cell.angle_beta   90.00
_cell.angle_gamma   90.00
#
_symmetry.space_group_name_H-M   'P 1'
#
loop_
_entity.id
_entity.type
_entity.pdbx_description
1 polymer ?
#
loop_
_entity_poly.entity_id
_entity_poly.type
_entity_poly.pdbx_seq_one_letter_code
_entity_poly.pdbx_strand_id
1 'polypeptide(L)'
;MFSLIIISIERFLATVFYKNYEQCPKWLGVWFGFAEILIPCVCLAIGTAYYDFSERFSYCSVVSSSNFDAVMQITYVFLASEFFALLLFHFSLFINWRRMKRRALMDPTGRYQITENFKTIATITPMIWCHFLIMIGSFAFFFAYFSFNPTFDPRIYPILEESSNQIYWHGVILPLIFFLVLR
;
A
#
# COMPACT_ATOMS: atom_id res chain seq x y z
N MET A 1 -2.10 2.43 -1.64
CA MET A 1 -1.95 0.97 -1.68
C MET A 1 -1.05 0.47 -2.83
N PHE A 2 -1.44 0.56 -4.12
CA PHE A 2 -0.69 -0.05 -5.24
C PHE A 2 0.79 0.34 -5.34
N SER A 3 1.08 1.63 -5.28
CA SER A 3 2.44 2.16 -5.34
C SER A 3 3.31 1.64 -4.20
N LEU A 4 2.76 1.46 -3.00
CA LEU A 4 3.51 1.03 -1.82
C LEU A 4 4.00 -0.42 -1.95
N ILE A 5 3.19 -1.30 -2.51
CA ILE A 5 3.57 -2.69 -2.73
C ILE A 5 4.70 -2.76 -3.75
N ILE A 6 4.55 -2.03 -4.87
CA ILE A 6 5.56 -1.99 -5.93
C ILE A 6 6.88 -1.42 -5.38
N ILE A 7 6.82 -0.31 -4.66
CA ILE A 7 7.99 0.28 -3.99
C ILE A 7 8.57 -0.73 -2.98
N SER A 8 7.76 -1.43 -2.19
CA SER A 8 8.27 -2.42 -1.22
C SER A 8 9.04 -3.56 -1.89
N ILE A 9 8.55 -4.05 -3.02
CA ILE A 9 9.18 -5.10 -3.82
C ILE A 9 10.48 -4.56 -4.42
N GLU A 10 10.45 -3.39 -5.04
CA GLU A 10 11.62 -2.74 -5.63
C GLU A 10 12.73 -2.54 -4.58
N ARG A 11 12.40 -1.99 -3.40
CA ARG A 11 13.36 -1.76 -2.32
C ARG A 11 13.86 -3.07 -1.70
N PHE A 12 13.03 -4.10 -1.65
CA PHE A 12 13.46 -5.44 -1.24
C PHE A 12 14.43 -6.05 -2.25
N LEU A 13 14.16 -5.94 -3.56
CA LEU A 13 15.08 -6.39 -4.61
C LEU A 13 16.40 -5.63 -4.56
N ALA A 14 16.37 -4.30 -4.40
CA ALA A 14 17.56 -3.48 -4.18
C ALA A 14 18.33 -3.91 -2.93
N THR A 15 17.61 -4.34 -1.89
CA THR A 15 18.22 -4.92 -0.69
C THR A 15 18.89 -6.25 -1.00
N VAL A 16 18.21 -7.22 -1.61
CA VAL A 16 18.78 -8.56 -1.85
C VAL A 16 19.93 -8.51 -2.85
N PHE A 17 19.73 -7.79 -3.96
CA PHE A 17 20.63 -7.75 -5.11
C PHE A 17 21.49 -6.48 -5.19
N TYR A 18 21.82 -5.85 -4.05
CA TYR A 18 22.51 -4.55 -4.03
C TYR A 18 23.65 -4.43 -5.05
N LYS A 19 24.58 -5.40 -5.09
CA LYS A 19 25.74 -5.40 -6.01
C LYS A 19 25.38 -5.28 -7.50
N ASN A 20 24.27 -5.89 -7.91
CA ASN A 20 23.87 -5.99 -9.31
C ASN A 20 22.67 -5.08 -9.63
N TYR A 21 22.13 -4.38 -8.63
CA TYR A 21 20.89 -3.61 -8.79
C TYR A 21 21.03 -2.48 -9.82
N GLU A 22 22.16 -1.77 -9.84
CA GLU A 22 22.44 -0.76 -10.87
C GLU A 22 22.63 -1.34 -12.28
N GLN A 23 22.99 -2.62 -12.37
CA GLN A 23 23.10 -3.34 -13.63
C GLN A 23 21.74 -3.86 -14.10
N CYS A 24 20.71 -3.83 -13.25
CA CYS A 24 19.36 -4.19 -13.66
C CYS A 24 18.91 -3.22 -14.77
N PRO A 25 18.32 -3.76 -15.85
CA PRO A 25 17.90 -2.94 -16.97
C PRO A 25 16.84 -1.95 -16.52
N LYS A 26 16.93 -0.71 -17.03
CA LYS A 26 15.94 0.36 -16.80
C LYS A 26 14.49 -0.08 -17.14
N TRP A 27 14.34 -1.09 -17.98
CA TRP A 27 13.09 -1.76 -18.31
C TRP A 27 12.33 -2.32 -17.09
N LEU A 28 13.02 -2.69 -16.01
CA LEU A 28 12.35 -3.19 -14.79
C LEU A 28 11.43 -2.12 -14.19
N GLY A 29 11.88 -0.86 -14.16
CA GLY A 29 11.06 0.27 -13.70
C GLY A 29 9.85 0.52 -14.60
N VAL A 30 9.99 0.32 -15.92
CA VAL A 30 8.88 0.43 -16.88
C VAL A 30 7.82 -0.64 -16.60
N TRP A 31 8.24 -1.88 -16.33
CA TRP A 31 7.32 -2.94 -15.96
C TRP A 31 6.60 -2.66 -14.64
N PHE A 32 7.28 -2.09 -13.65
CA PHE A 32 6.66 -1.66 -12.40
C PHE A 32 5.63 -0.54 -12.63
N GLY A 33 5.97 0.48 -13.40
CA GLY A 33 5.02 1.56 -13.75
C GLY A 33 3.81 1.04 -14.54
N PHE A 34 4.02 0.10 -15.47
CA PHE A 34 2.93 -0.53 -16.20
C PHE A 34 2.00 -1.32 -15.27
N ALA A 35 2.57 -2.12 -14.37
CA ALA A 35 1.79 -2.87 -13.37
C ALA A 35 1.00 -1.93 -12.45
N GLU A 36 1.58 -0.79 -12.06
CA GLU A 36 0.94 0.21 -11.20
C GLU A 36 -0.34 0.79 -11.82
N ILE A 37 -0.39 0.94 -13.14
CA ILE A 37 -1.57 1.44 -13.87
C ILE A 37 -2.54 0.30 -14.18
N LEU A 38 -2.01 -0.83 -14.65
CA LEU A 38 -2.82 -1.94 -15.12
C LEU A 38 -3.67 -2.56 -13.99
N ILE A 39 -3.10 -2.77 -12.80
CA ILE A 39 -3.81 -3.42 -11.70
C ILE A 39 -5.05 -2.62 -11.25
N PRO A 40 -4.97 -1.31 -10.94
CA PRO A 40 -6.15 -0.50 -10.64
C PRO A 40 -7.17 -0.50 -11.76
N CYS A 41 -6.74 -0.42 -13.03
CA CYS A 41 -7.66 -0.47 -14.18
C CYS A 41 -8.44 -1.79 -14.24
N VAL A 42 -7.78 -2.92 -13.97
CA VAL A 42 -8.45 -4.23 -13.92
C VAL A 42 -9.42 -4.30 -12.74
N CYS A 43 -9.02 -3.85 -11.55
CA CYS A 43 -9.91 -3.82 -10.38
C CYS A 43 -11.13 -2.94 -10.63
N LEU A 44 -10.95 -1.77 -11.25
CA LEU A 44 -12.04 -0.88 -11.63
C LEU A 44 -12.97 -1.55 -12.64
N ALA A 45 -12.41 -2.17 -13.69
CA ALA A 45 -13.20 -2.86 -14.71
C ALA A 45 -14.04 -4.01 -14.12
N ILE A 46 -13.48 -4.78 -13.18
CA ILE A 46 -14.22 -5.82 -12.47
C ILE A 46 -15.33 -5.19 -11.63
N GLY A 47 -15.02 -4.15 -10.85
CA GLY A 47 -16.00 -3.47 -10.00
C GLY A 47 -17.17 -2.89 -10.79
N THR A 48 -16.91 -2.30 -11.96
CA THR A 48 -17.93 -1.69 -12.82
C THR A 48 -18.72 -2.70 -13.64
N ALA A 49 -18.11 -3.82 -14.05
CA ALA A 49 -18.80 -4.86 -14.83
C ALA A 49 -19.99 -5.49 -14.09
N TYR A 50 -19.92 -5.53 -12.75
CA TYR A 50 -20.98 -6.06 -11.89
C TYR A 50 -21.79 -4.96 -11.20
N TYR A 51 -21.51 -3.68 -11.44
CA TYR A 51 -22.18 -2.58 -10.75
C TYR A 51 -23.61 -2.38 -11.24
N ASP A 52 -24.57 -2.30 -10.32
CA ASP A 52 -25.95 -1.97 -10.66
C ASP A 52 -26.15 -0.46 -10.76
N PHE A 53 -26.12 0.07 -11.98
CA PHE A 53 -26.33 1.49 -12.28
C PHE A 53 -27.78 1.97 -12.02
N SER A 54 -28.72 1.05 -11.78
CA SER A 54 -30.12 1.40 -11.46
C SER A 54 -30.32 1.71 -9.97
N GLU A 55 -29.42 1.24 -9.10
CA GLU A 55 -29.45 1.53 -7.68
C GLU A 55 -29.17 3.02 -7.41
N ARG A 56 -29.90 3.59 -6.45
CA ARG A 56 -29.75 5.00 -6.06
C ARG A 56 -29.23 5.08 -4.64
N PHE A 57 -28.03 5.64 -4.52
CA PHE A 57 -27.39 5.90 -3.24
C PHE A 57 -27.43 7.40 -2.91
N SER A 58 -27.47 7.72 -1.62
CA SER A 58 -27.36 9.09 -1.11
C SER A 58 -25.94 9.64 -1.17
N TYR A 59 -24.96 8.80 -1.53
CA TYR A 59 -23.53 9.07 -1.56
C TYR A 59 -22.89 8.39 -2.79
N CYS A 60 -21.74 8.90 -3.23
CA CYS A 60 -20.99 8.31 -4.33
C CYS A 60 -20.26 7.05 -3.87
N SER A 61 -20.89 5.88 -4.05
CA SER A 61 -20.29 4.58 -3.72
C SER A 61 -19.97 3.78 -4.98
N VAL A 62 -18.84 3.08 -4.95
CA VAL A 62 -18.44 2.11 -5.98
C VAL A 62 -19.07 0.73 -5.69
N VAL A 63 -19.82 0.61 -4.60
CA VAL A 63 -20.44 -0.62 -4.14
C VAL A 63 -21.96 -0.57 -4.35
N SER A 64 -22.47 -1.68 -4.87
CA SER A 64 -23.88 -1.98 -5.15
C SER A 64 -24.17 -3.40 -4.64
N SER A 65 -25.44 -3.76 -4.52
CA SER A 65 -25.80 -5.10 -4.03
C SER A 65 -25.20 -6.23 -4.90
N SER A 66 -25.08 -5.99 -6.21
CA SER A 66 -24.60 -6.95 -7.20
C SER A 66 -23.08 -7.13 -7.27
N ASN A 67 -22.30 -6.10 -6.93
CA ASN A 67 -20.83 -6.17 -6.95
C ASN A 67 -20.19 -6.23 -5.54
N PHE A 68 -21.01 -6.23 -4.49
CA PHE A 68 -20.57 -6.23 -3.10
C PHE A 68 -19.50 -7.29 -2.81
N ASP A 69 -19.77 -8.56 -3.16
CA ASP A 69 -18.84 -9.65 -2.92
C ASP A 69 -17.51 -9.48 -3.66
N ALA A 70 -17.55 -9.02 -4.91
CA ALA A 70 -16.35 -8.80 -5.71
C ALA A 70 -15.49 -7.67 -5.12
N VAL A 71 -16.11 -6.55 -4.74
CA VAL A 71 -15.42 -5.43 -4.09
C VAL A 71 -14.83 -5.86 -2.74
N MET A 72 -15.54 -6.71 -1.99
CA MET A 72 -15.03 -7.25 -0.74
C MET A 72 -13.79 -8.12 -0.92
N GLN A 73 -13.80 -9.01 -1.91
CA GLN A 73 -12.62 -9.84 -2.20
C GLN A 73 -11.42 -8.99 -2.63
N ILE A 74 -11.63 -8.00 -3.50
CA ILE A 74 -10.58 -7.04 -3.91
C ILE A 74 -10.02 -6.32 -2.69
N THR A 75 -10.89 -5.88 -1.80
CA THR A 75 -10.54 -5.19 -0.56
C THR A 75 -9.68 -6.05 0.36
N TYR A 76 -10.00 -7.33 0.54
CA TYR A 76 -9.17 -8.26 1.32
C TYR A 76 -7.80 -8.50 0.71
N VAL A 77 -7.72 -8.62 -0.63
CA VAL A 77 -6.45 -8.72 -1.33
C VAL A 77 -5.59 -7.49 -1.07
N PHE A 78 -6.19 -6.30 -1.08
CA PHE A 78 -5.47 -5.06 -0.77
C PHE A 78 -4.97 -5.00 0.67
N LEU A 79 -5.80 -5.36 1.64
CA LEU A 79 -5.36 -5.43 3.04
C LEU A 79 -4.19 -6.41 3.22
N ALA A 80 -4.29 -7.62 2.65
CA ALA A 80 -3.21 -8.60 2.71
C ALA A 80 -1.92 -8.08 2.06
N SER A 81 -2.05 -7.37 0.93
CA SER A 81 -0.90 -6.80 0.23
C SER A 81 -0.22 -5.65 1.01
N GLU A 82 -0.96 -4.88 1.81
CA GLU A 82 -0.36 -3.88 2.70
C GLU A 82 0.42 -4.50 3.84
N PHE A 83 -0.14 -5.52 4.49
CA PHE A 83 0.60 -6.29 5.50
C PHE A 83 1.89 -6.86 4.90
N PHE A 84 1.81 -7.43 3.70
CA PHE A 84 2.98 -7.94 2.99
C PHE A 84 4.02 -6.84 2.71
N ALA A 85 3.59 -5.67 2.22
CA ALA A 85 4.47 -4.54 1.99
C ALA A 85 5.16 -4.08 3.28
N LEU A 86 4.41 -3.98 4.39
CA LEU A 86 4.95 -3.60 5.70
C LEU A 86 6.00 -4.60 6.20
N LEU A 87 5.76 -5.89 6.03
CA LEU A 87 6.73 -6.95 6.35
C LEU A 87 8.00 -6.83 5.49
N LEU A 88 7.86 -6.63 4.18
CA LEU A 88 8.99 -6.44 3.27
C LEU A 88 9.85 -5.23 3.66
N PHE A 89 9.22 -4.12 4.05
CA PHE A 89 9.93 -2.92 4.50
C PHE A 89 10.75 -3.18 5.77
N HIS A 90 10.16 -3.80 6.79
CA HIS A 90 10.88 -4.11 8.04
C HIS A 90 12.01 -5.11 7.81
N PHE A 91 11.76 -6.14 7.01
CA PHE A 91 12.78 -7.13 6.68
C PHE A 91 13.93 -6.51 5.88
N SER A 92 13.61 -5.65 4.91
CA SER A 92 14.61 -4.89 4.14
C SER A 92 15.41 -3.96 5.05
N LEU A 93 14.76 -3.23 5.96
CA LEU A 93 15.42 -2.37 6.93
C LEU A 93 16.37 -3.16 7.83
N PHE A 94 15.94 -4.33 8.30
CA PHE A 94 16.74 -5.22 9.14
C PHE A 94 17.98 -5.76 8.41
N ILE A 95 17.83 -6.20 7.16
CA ILE A 95 18.96 -6.66 6.34
C ILE A 95 19.95 -5.52 6.12
N ASN A 96 19.46 -4.35 5.68
CA ASN A 96 20.32 -3.20 5.44
C ASN A 96 21.04 -2.76 6.71
N TRP A 97 20.36 -2.73 7.86
CA TRP A 97 20.97 -2.43 9.15
C TRP A 97 22.09 -3.42 9.52
N ARG A 98 21.86 -4.73 9.34
CA ARG A 98 22.90 -5.75 9.57
C ARG A 98 24.10 -5.57 8.65
N ARG A 99 23.88 -5.20 7.38
CA ARG A 99 24.95 -4.96 6.42
C ARG A 99 25.69 -3.66 6.67
N MET A 100 25.01 -2.61 7.12
CA MET A 100 25.62 -1.35 7.55
C MET A 100 26.66 -1.55 8.66
N LYS A 101 26.43 -2.50 9.59
CA LYS A 101 27.44 -2.88 10.60
C LYS A 101 28.71 -3.49 10.00
N ARG A 102 28.62 -4.13 8.83
CA ARG A 102 29.75 -4.77 8.12
C ARG A 102 30.29 -3.90 6.97
N ARG A 103 29.86 -2.63 6.86
CA ARG A 103 30.20 -1.75 5.74
C ARG A 103 31.70 -1.56 5.53
N ALA A 104 32.51 -1.64 6.60
CA ALA A 104 33.95 -1.42 6.54
C ALA A 104 34.71 -2.45 5.67
N LEU A 105 34.08 -3.60 5.38
CA LEU A 105 34.65 -4.68 4.57
C LEU A 105 34.13 -4.70 3.13
N MET A 106 33.19 -3.81 2.78
CA MET A 106 32.54 -3.79 1.47
C MET A 106 33.30 -2.93 0.45
N ASP A 107 33.08 -3.17 -0.83
CA ASP A 107 33.52 -2.31 -1.92
C ASP A 107 32.80 -0.93 -1.87
N PRO A 108 33.40 0.13 -2.44
CA PRO A 108 32.81 1.47 -2.41
C PRO A 108 31.39 1.56 -2.98
N THR A 109 31.12 0.87 -4.09
CA THR A 109 29.80 0.84 -4.74
C THR A 109 28.76 0.17 -3.85
N GLY A 110 29.06 -1.01 -3.31
CA GLY A 110 28.18 -1.72 -2.40
C GLY A 110 27.88 -0.93 -1.11
N ARG A 111 28.87 -0.20 -0.58
CA ARG A 111 28.66 0.72 0.56
C ARG A 111 27.69 1.84 0.22
N TYR A 112 27.84 2.44 -0.95
CA TYR A 112 26.97 3.51 -1.43
C TYR A 112 25.53 3.02 -1.56
N GLN A 113 25.31 1.92 -2.29
CA GLN A 113 23.99 1.34 -2.55
C GLN A 113 23.25 0.95 -1.27
N ILE A 114 23.94 0.31 -0.32
CA ILE A 114 23.32 -0.07 0.97
C ILE A 114 23.00 1.17 1.80
N THR A 115 23.88 2.19 1.79
CA THR A 115 23.65 3.43 2.54
C THR A 115 22.47 4.20 1.99
N GLU A 116 22.39 4.34 0.67
CA GLU A 116 21.28 4.98 -0.02
C GLU A 116 19.97 4.24 0.26
N ASN A 117 19.93 2.94 -0.03
CA ASN A 117 18.73 2.14 0.15
C ASN A 117 18.27 2.09 1.61
N PHE A 118 19.20 2.02 2.58
CA PHE A 118 18.87 2.12 4.00
C PHE A 118 18.21 3.46 4.34
N LYS A 119 18.77 4.58 3.88
CA LYS A 119 18.20 5.91 4.10
C LYS A 119 16.81 6.02 3.48
N THR A 120 16.66 5.58 2.23
CA THR A 120 15.36 5.58 1.53
C THR A 120 14.31 4.79 2.30
N ILE A 121 14.62 3.55 2.70
CA ILE A 121 13.70 2.69 3.45
C ILE A 121 13.37 3.32 4.81
N ALA A 122 14.37 3.86 5.53
CA ALA A 122 14.17 4.49 6.83
C ALA A 122 13.27 5.74 6.73
N THR A 123 13.41 6.55 5.68
CA THR A 123 12.55 7.72 5.42
C THR A 123 11.13 7.31 5.04
N ILE A 124 10.96 6.24 4.26
CA ILE A 124 9.64 5.80 3.78
C ILE A 124 8.85 5.01 4.84
N THR A 125 9.53 4.25 5.70
CA THR A 125 8.90 3.41 6.74
C THR A 125 7.84 4.14 7.60
N PRO A 126 8.08 5.35 8.15
CA PRO A 126 7.06 6.05 8.93
C PRO A 126 5.82 6.44 8.11
N MET A 127 6.00 6.76 6.82
CA MET A 127 4.87 7.06 5.92
C MET A 127 4.01 5.82 5.69
N ILE A 128 4.64 4.65 5.55
CA ILE A 128 3.92 3.38 5.38
C ILE A 128 3.17 2.99 6.63
N TRP A 129 3.77 3.16 7.81
CA TRP A 129 3.07 2.96 9.07
C TRP A 129 1.85 3.86 9.20
N CYS A 130 1.99 5.14 8.83
CA CYS A 130 0.86 6.07 8.81
C CYS A 130 -0.26 5.58 7.87
N HIS A 131 0.07 5.19 6.64
CA HIS A 131 -0.93 4.64 5.71
C HIS A 131 -1.61 3.39 6.25
N PHE A 132 -0.81 2.45 6.74
CA PHE A 132 -1.32 1.21 7.29
C PHE A 132 -2.23 1.43 8.50
N LEU A 133 -1.88 2.36 9.41
CA LEU A 133 -2.69 2.68 10.58
C LEU A 133 -4.02 3.36 10.22
N ILE A 134 -4.02 4.23 9.20
CA ILE A 134 -5.25 4.84 8.68
C ILE A 134 -6.13 3.76 8.04
N MET A 135 -5.55 2.93 7.17
CA MET A 135 -6.28 1.88 6.46
C MET A 135 -6.85 0.81 7.40
N ILE A 136 -6.07 0.34 8.37
CA ILE A 136 -6.54 -0.65 9.35
C ILE A 136 -7.66 -0.08 10.23
N GLY A 137 -7.65 1.23 10.50
CA GLY A 137 -8.74 1.91 11.21
C GLY A 137 -10.05 1.84 10.44
N SER A 138 -10.03 2.17 9.14
CA SER A 138 -11.19 2.01 8.25
C SER A 138 -11.64 0.54 8.14
N PHE A 139 -10.71 -0.39 7.97
CA PHE A 139 -11.03 -1.83 7.90
C PHE A 139 -11.62 -2.37 9.20
N ALA A 140 -11.07 -1.99 10.35
CA ALA A 140 -11.57 -2.47 11.64
C ALA A 140 -13.03 -2.09 11.86
N PHE A 141 -13.42 -0.87 11.49
CA PHE A 141 -14.80 -0.41 11.56
C PHE A 141 -15.71 -1.21 10.63
N PHE A 142 -15.24 -1.46 9.40
CA PHE A 142 -15.94 -2.25 8.41
C PHE A 142 -16.13 -3.70 8.87
N PHE A 143 -15.07 -4.37 9.33
CA PHE A 143 -15.14 -5.73 9.88
C PHE A 143 -16.06 -5.83 11.11
N ALA A 144 -16.01 -4.84 12.01
CA ALA A 144 -16.90 -4.80 13.16
C ALA A 144 -18.37 -4.79 12.71
N TYR A 145 -18.72 -3.96 11.72
CA TYR A 145 -20.07 -3.93 11.18
C TYR A 145 -20.51 -5.27 10.58
N PHE A 146 -19.70 -5.86 9.69
CA PHE A 146 -20.04 -7.14 9.05
C PHE A 146 -20.12 -8.31 10.02
N SER A 147 -19.46 -8.21 11.18
CA SER A 147 -19.59 -9.20 12.25
C SER A 147 -20.98 -9.20 12.90
N PHE A 148 -21.67 -8.05 12.90
CA PHE A 148 -23.03 -7.92 13.43
C PHE A 148 -24.12 -7.99 12.35
N ASN A 149 -23.84 -7.51 11.14
CA ASN A 149 -24.76 -7.52 10.00
C ASN A 149 -24.04 -8.07 8.76
N PRO A 150 -24.08 -9.40 8.52
CA PRO A 150 -23.30 -10.04 7.47
C PRO A 150 -23.82 -9.79 6.05
N THR A 151 -25.05 -9.28 5.92
CA THR A 151 -25.69 -9.00 4.63
C THR A 151 -25.58 -7.53 4.28
N PHE A 152 -25.39 -7.22 2.99
CA PHE A 152 -25.40 -5.85 2.49
C PHE A 152 -26.75 -5.16 2.78
N ASP A 153 -26.72 -4.05 3.51
CA ASP A 153 -27.87 -3.16 3.69
C ASP A 153 -27.61 -1.85 2.94
N PRO A 154 -28.34 -1.57 1.84
CA PRO A 154 -28.14 -0.37 1.02
C PRO A 154 -28.42 0.94 1.75
N ARG A 155 -29.12 0.91 2.90
CA ARG A 155 -29.43 2.11 3.70
C ARG A 155 -28.29 2.49 4.64
N ILE A 156 -27.67 1.46 5.25
CA ILE A 156 -26.66 1.65 6.30
C ILE A 156 -25.26 1.70 5.69
N TYR A 157 -25.00 0.90 4.66
CA TYR A 157 -23.67 0.78 4.04
C TYR A 157 -23.05 2.14 3.64
N PRO A 158 -23.75 3.04 2.92
CA PRO A 158 -23.15 4.31 2.51
C PRO A 158 -22.80 5.23 3.69
N ILE A 159 -23.57 5.17 4.78
CA ILE A 159 -23.31 5.93 6.01
C ILE A 159 -22.03 5.41 6.68
N LEU A 160 -21.87 4.08 6.73
CA LEU A 160 -20.67 3.45 7.29
C LEU A 160 -19.44 3.72 6.44
N GLU A 161 -19.56 3.60 5.12
CA GLU A 161 -18.47 3.88 4.19
C GLU A 161 -17.96 5.32 4.38
N GLU A 162 -18.84 6.31 4.37
CA GLU A 162 -18.44 7.71 4.55
C GLU A 162 -17.90 8.01 5.97
N SER A 163 -18.53 7.47 7.02
CA SER A 163 -18.09 7.70 8.40
C SER A 163 -16.78 7.00 8.77
N SER A 164 -16.47 5.88 8.11
CA SER A 164 -15.22 5.15 8.29
C SER A 164 -14.11 5.62 7.35
N ASN A 165 -14.41 6.51 6.40
CA ASN A 165 -13.45 7.02 5.45
C ASN A 165 -12.44 7.95 6.14
N GLN A 166 -11.27 7.41 6.46
CA GLN A 166 -10.18 8.14 7.11
C GLN A 166 -9.16 8.69 6.10
N ILE A 167 -9.45 8.64 4.79
CA ILE A 167 -8.48 9.02 3.76
C ILE A 167 -8.04 10.48 3.88
N TYR A 168 -8.91 11.36 4.38
CA TYR A 168 -8.61 12.78 4.57
C TYR A 168 -7.45 13.02 5.53
N TRP A 169 -7.21 12.11 6.49
CA TRP A 169 -6.07 12.19 7.40
C TRP A 169 -4.72 12.08 6.68
N HIS A 170 -4.67 11.45 5.50
CA HIS A 170 -3.45 11.43 4.70
C HIS A 170 -2.96 12.82 4.34
N GLY A 171 -3.87 13.73 3.97
CA GLY A 171 -3.53 15.09 3.55
C GLY A 171 -2.90 15.92 4.67
N VAL A 172 -3.14 15.57 5.94
CA VAL A 172 -2.62 16.29 7.10
C VAL A 172 -1.38 15.59 7.68
N ILE A 173 -1.45 14.27 7.86
CA ILE A 173 -0.41 13.52 8.59
C ILE A 173 0.85 13.33 7.74
N LEU A 174 0.73 13.06 6.44
CA LEU A 174 1.90 12.82 5.58
C LEU A 174 2.84 14.05 5.53
N PRO A 175 2.35 15.29 5.25
CA PRO A 175 3.22 16.48 5.29
C PRO A 175 3.88 16.70 6.65
N LEU A 176 3.15 16.43 7.74
CA LEU A 176 3.66 16.56 9.09
C LEU A 176 4.79 15.57 9.39
N ILE A 177 4.64 14.30 8.98
CA ILE A 177 5.71 13.30 9.06
C ILE A 177 6.93 13.75 8.25
N PHE A 178 6.73 14.23 7.02
CA PHE A 178 7.83 14.74 6.20
C PHE A 178 8.58 15.88 6.89
N PHE A 179 7.88 16.83 7.50
CA PHE A 179 8.49 17.95 8.20
C PHE A 179 9.29 17.51 9.44
N LEU A 180 8.82 16.49 10.16
CA LEU A 180 9.49 15.98 11.36
C LEU A 180 10.67 15.05 11.05
N VAL A 181 10.62 14.29 9.96
CA VAL A 181 11.64 13.29 9.58
C VAL A 181 12.78 13.90 8.77
N LEU A 182 12.53 14.96 7.99
CA LEU A 182 13.55 15.64 7.18
C LEU A 182 14.28 16.79 7.91
N ARG A 183 13.96 17.02 9.18
CA ARG A 183 14.62 18.03 10.02
C ARG A 183 15.82 17.44 10.75
#